data_AF-A0A8X6ILS3-F1
#
_entry.id   AF-A0A8X6ILS3-F1
#
_cell.length_a   1.000
_cell.length_b   1.000
_cell.length_c   1.000
_cell.angle_alpha   90.00
_cell.angle_beta   90.00
_cell.angle_gamma   90.00
#
_symmetry.space_group_name_H-M   'P 1'
#
loop_
_entity.id
_entity.type
_entity.pdbx_description
1 polymer ?
#
loop_
_entity_poly.entity_id
_entity_poly.type
_entity_poly.pdbx_seq_one_letter_code
_entity_poly.pdbx_strand_id
1 'polypeptide(L)'
;MLVLFLAMTAFFSSKFLIPSLSTVAYSIVCYKLSYGIRMQNQTMLDAVYKKAFVVHINKYYRIVQCCKRFDNCGNITVMLLIFTYCSILYTGIGLLLRETSKTPVVLLMIEGSFTIFSCIFSVVTLLVFASGIPAAMMETRNTFQQLYRSILLEDISISEKHICLIRALGETEPFYLTAWNFFQIDKGLIFNLFGAALSFCILVMQLKSVELGDLK
;
A
#
# COMPACT_ATOMS: atom_id res chain seq x y z
N MET A 1 -37.27 -7.54 17.10
CA MET A 1 -35.94 -7.26 17.70
C MET A 1 -34.82 -8.10 17.10
N LEU A 2 -34.92 -9.44 17.06
CA LEU A 2 -33.82 -10.34 16.65
C LEU A 2 -33.37 -10.15 15.18
N VAL A 3 -34.31 -9.92 14.27
CA VAL A 3 -34.02 -9.60 12.85
C VAL A 3 -33.32 -8.25 12.68
N LEU A 4 -33.66 -7.27 13.52
CA LEU A 4 -33.08 -5.93 13.50
C LEU A 4 -31.65 -5.95 14.07
N PHE A 5 -31.42 -6.77 15.08
CA PHE A 5 -30.09 -7.03 15.64
C PHE A 5 -29.19 -7.79 14.64
N LEU A 6 -29.72 -8.78 13.92
CA LEU A 6 -29.00 -9.46 12.84
C LEU A 6 -28.69 -8.52 11.66
N ALA A 7 -29.62 -7.64 11.30
CA ALA A 7 -29.39 -6.64 10.25
C ALA A 7 -28.33 -5.61 10.67
N MET A 8 -28.34 -5.13 11.92
CA MET A 8 -27.33 -4.19 12.42
C MET A 8 -25.95 -4.83 12.54
N THR A 9 -25.86 -6.09 12.99
CA THR A 9 -24.58 -6.81 13.07
C THR A 9 -24.04 -7.17 11.68
N ALA A 10 -24.90 -7.53 10.72
CA ALA A 10 -24.52 -7.72 9.31
C ALA A 10 -24.08 -6.41 8.63
N PHE A 11 -24.71 -5.28 8.98
CA PHE A 11 -24.32 -3.97 8.49
C PHE A 11 -22.97 -3.51 9.08
N PHE A 12 -22.77 -3.71 10.39
CA PHE A 12 -21.51 -3.39 11.05
C PHE A 12 -20.35 -4.27 10.53
N SER A 13 -20.61 -5.56 10.33
CA SER A 13 -19.60 -6.48 9.81
C SER A 13 -19.21 -6.15 8.37
N SER A 14 -20.18 -5.85 7.50
CA SER A 14 -19.92 -5.49 6.11
C SER A 14 -19.22 -4.14 5.93
N LYS A 15 -19.55 -3.13 6.75
CA LYS A 15 -18.97 -1.79 6.62
C LYS A 15 -17.62 -1.59 7.31
N PHE A 16 -17.38 -2.25 8.43
CA PHE A 16 -16.19 -1.99 9.24
C PHE A 16 -15.30 -3.20 9.42
N LEU A 17 -15.86 -4.37 9.69
CA LEU A 17 -15.09 -5.56 10.05
C LEU A 17 -14.42 -6.20 8.82
N ILE A 18 -15.15 -6.33 7.70
CA ILE A 18 -14.60 -6.91 6.47
C ILE A 18 -13.49 -6.03 5.87
N PRO A 19 -13.65 -4.70 5.72
CA PRO A 19 -12.58 -3.85 5.20
C PRO A 19 -11.34 -3.81 6.11
N SER A 20 -11.53 -3.76 7.43
CA SER A 20 -10.41 -3.73 8.38
C SER A 20 -9.66 -5.05 8.47
N LEU A 21 -10.35 -6.19 8.46
CA LEU A 21 -9.68 -7.49 8.38
C LEU A 21 -8.95 -7.66 7.05
N SER A 22 -9.56 -7.20 5.95
CA SER A 22 -8.94 -7.23 4.64
C SER A 22 -7.68 -6.36 4.59
N THR A 23 -7.70 -5.15 5.15
CA THR A 23 -6.52 -4.28 5.18
C THR A 23 -5.41 -4.89 6.01
N VAL A 24 -5.72 -5.46 7.18
CA VAL A 24 -4.74 -6.10 8.06
C VAL A 24 -4.14 -7.35 7.39
N ALA A 25 -4.97 -8.24 6.84
CA ALA A 25 -4.50 -9.44 6.16
C ALA A 25 -3.60 -9.08 4.96
N TYR A 26 -4.03 -8.12 4.13
CA TYR A 26 -3.24 -7.64 2.99
C TYR A 26 -1.91 -7.04 3.43
N SER A 27 -1.93 -6.20 4.47
CA SER A 27 -0.73 -5.58 5.06
C SER A 27 0.28 -6.60 5.57
N ILE A 28 -0.19 -7.65 6.27
CA ILE A 28 0.66 -8.73 6.78
C ILE A 28 1.32 -9.47 5.60
N VAL A 29 0.57 -9.80 4.56
CA VAL A 29 1.12 -10.47 3.38
C VAL A 29 2.14 -9.59 2.67
N CYS A 30 1.84 -8.31 2.46
CA CYS A 30 2.79 -7.35 1.88
C CYS A 30 4.08 -7.24 2.69
N TYR A 31 3.97 -7.14 4.01
CA TYR A 31 5.11 -7.10 4.91
C TYR A 31 5.97 -8.37 4.79
N LYS A 32 5.35 -9.56 4.82
CA LYS A 32 6.06 -10.84 4.68
C LYS A 32 6.73 -10.99 3.32
N LEU A 33 6.09 -10.54 2.24
CA LEU A 33 6.67 -10.55 0.90
C LEU A 33 7.87 -9.59 0.78
N SER A 34 7.72 -8.35 1.25
CA SER A 34 8.81 -7.37 1.27
C SER A 34 10.02 -7.87 2.09
N TYR A 35 9.76 -8.41 3.28
CA TYR A 35 10.79 -9.01 4.13
C TYR A 35 11.44 -10.22 3.45
N GLY A 36 10.66 -11.10 2.83
CA GLY A 36 11.15 -12.27 2.10
C GLY A 36 12.05 -11.90 0.92
N ILE A 37 11.72 -10.84 0.18
CA ILE A 37 12.55 -10.30 -0.90
C ILE A 37 13.91 -9.85 -0.35
N ARG A 38 13.93 -9.07 0.75
CA ARG A 38 15.17 -8.60 1.37
C ARG A 38 16.03 -9.73 1.91
N MET A 39 15.42 -10.69 2.61
CA MET A 39 16.13 -11.85 3.13
C MET A 39 16.73 -12.69 1.99
N GLN A 40 15.97 -12.87 0.91
CA GLN A 40 16.47 -13.59 -0.26
C GLN A 40 17.58 -12.82 -0.97
N ASN A 41 17.50 -11.50 -1.05
CA ASN A 41 18.55 -10.63 -1.59
C ASN A 41 19.88 -10.81 -0.83
N GLN A 42 19.85 -10.75 0.51
CA GLN A 42 21.03 -11.00 1.35
C GLN A 42 21.60 -12.41 1.14
N THR A 43 20.73 -13.42 1.12
CA THR A 43 21.18 -14.80 0.91
C THR A 43 21.78 -15.00 -0.50
N MET A 44 21.25 -14.30 -1.51
CA MET A 44 21.81 -14.32 -2.86
C MET A 44 23.18 -13.68 -2.91
N LEU A 45 23.37 -12.53 -2.24
CA LEU A 45 24.67 -11.87 -2.10
C LEU A 45 25.73 -12.81 -1.50
N ASP A 46 25.41 -13.46 -0.38
CA ASP A 46 26.33 -14.40 0.29
C ASP A 46 26.65 -15.64 -0.55
N ALA A 47 25.78 -15.96 -1.50
CA ALA A 47 25.89 -17.11 -2.39
C ALA A 47 26.48 -16.79 -3.76
N VAL A 48 26.77 -15.52 -4.11
CA VAL A 48 27.25 -15.08 -5.44
C VAL A 48 28.43 -15.93 -5.93
N TYR A 49 29.38 -16.23 -5.04
CA TYR A 49 30.60 -16.99 -5.37
C TYR A 49 30.42 -18.52 -5.27
N LYS A 50 29.23 -19.00 -4.90
CA LYS A 50 28.93 -20.40 -4.66
C LYS A 50 28.07 -20.96 -5.80
N LYS A 51 28.20 -22.26 -6.08
CA LYS A 51 27.31 -22.96 -7.04
C LYS A 51 25.82 -22.88 -6.65
N ALA A 52 25.53 -22.61 -5.38
CA ALA A 52 24.18 -22.44 -4.88
C ALA A 52 23.47 -21.17 -5.38
N PHE A 53 24.19 -20.19 -5.96
CA PHE A 53 23.62 -18.92 -6.42
C PHE A 53 22.40 -19.08 -7.32
N VAL A 54 22.47 -20.00 -8.31
CA VAL A 54 21.39 -20.29 -9.25
C VAL A 54 20.11 -20.77 -8.53
N VAL A 55 20.26 -21.54 -7.46
CA VAL A 55 19.13 -22.01 -6.65
C VAL A 55 18.46 -20.83 -5.93
N HIS A 56 19.25 -19.89 -5.42
CA HIS A 56 18.73 -18.70 -4.75
C HIS A 56 18.04 -17.74 -5.72
N ILE A 57 18.53 -17.62 -6.95
CA ILE A 57 17.84 -16.87 -8.02
C ILE A 57 16.49 -17.50 -8.35
N ASN A 58 16.45 -18.82 -8.53
CA ASN A 58 15.18 -19.50 -8.82
C ASN A 58 14.16 -19.34 -7.69
N LYS A 59 14.61 -19.34 -6.43
CA LYS A 59 13.76 -19.01 -5.28
C LYS A 59 13.27 -17.56 -5.33
N TYR A 60 14.12 -16.61 -5.68
CA TYR A 60 13.74 -15.20 -5.85
C TYR A 60 12.66 -15.04 -6.92
N TYR A 61 12.81 -15.64 -8.10
CA TYR A 61 11.78 -15.59 -9.15
C TYR A 61 10.45 -16.19 -8.71
N ARG A 62 10.45 -17.25 -7.88
CA ARG A 62 9.21 -17.78 -7.27
C ARG A 62 8.55 -16.77 -6.33
N ILE A 63 9.32 -16.01 -5.54
CA ILE A 63 8.79 -14.93 -4.71
C ILE A 63 8.17 -13.83 -5.57
N VAL A 64 8.83 -13.44 -6.67
CA VAL A 64 8.28 -12.45 -7.62
C VAL A 64 6.98 -12.95 -8.26
N GLN A 65 6.91 -14.24 -8.64
CA GLN A 65 5.67 -14.85 -9.15
C GLN A 65 4.55 -14.85 -8.10
N CYS A 66 4.89 -15.07 -6.83
CA CYS A 66 3.95 -14.95 -5.72
C CYS A 66 3.40 -13.52 -5.60
N CYS A 67 4.26 -12.50 -5.72
CA CYS A 67 3.85 -11.10 -5.72
C CYS A 67 2.88 -10.78 -6.87
N LYS A 68 3.15 -11.28 -8.09
CA LYS A 68 2.27 -11.09 -9.26
C LYS A 68 0.89 -11.74 -9.07
N ARG A 69 0.86 -12.97 -8.51
CA ARG A 69 -0.41 -13.64 -8.20
C ARG A 69 -1.19 -12.92 -7.12
N PHE A 70 -0.49 -12.44 -6.09
CA PHE A 70 -1.10 -11.67 -5.02
C PHE A 70 -1.72 -10.37 -5.54
N ASP A 71 -1.02 -9.64 -6.42
CA ASP A 71 -1.56 -8.43 -7.06
C ASP A 71 -2.82 -8.74 -7.88
N ASN A 72 -2.79 -9.77 -8.72
CA ASN A 72 -3.95 -10.15 -9.54
C ASN A 72 -5.19 -10.53 -8.70
N CYS A 73 -5.01 -11.10 -7.51
CA CYS A 73 -6.12 -11.44 -6.62
C CYS A 73 -6.58 -10.23 -5.78
N GLY A 74 -5.69 -9.29 -5.51
CA GLY A 74 -5.86 -8.23 -4.52
C GLY A 74 -6.09 -6.83 -5.07
N ASN A 75 -5.81 -6.60 -6.36
CA ASN A 75 -5.86 -5.29 -6.99
C ASN A 75 -7.25 -4.64 -6.93
N ILE A 76 -8.32 -5.43 -7.05
CA ILE A 76 -9.71 -4.97 -6.90
C ILE A 76 -9.98 -4.54 -5.45
N THR A 77 -9.54 -5.37 -4.50
CA THR A 77 -9.73 -5.12 -3.07
C THR A 77 -9.05 -3.83 -2.64
N VAL A 78 -7.82 -3.58 -3.10
CA VAL A 78 -7.12 -2.32 -2.82
C VAL A 78 -7.86 -1.12 -3.43
N MET A 79 -8.37 -1.25 -4.65
CA MET A 79 -9.14 -0.18 -5.28
C MET A 79 -10.41 0.16 -4.50
N LEU A 80 -11.16 -0.86 -4.05
CA LEU A 80 -12.36 -0.68 -3.23
C LEU A 80 -12.04 -0.01 -1.89
N LEU A 81 -10.90 -0.35 -1.28
CA LEU A 81 -10.46 0.30 -0.04
C LEU A 81 -10.12 1.78 -0.24
N ILE A 82 -9.48 2.14 -1.35
CA ILE A 82 -9.20 3.54 -1.71
C ILE A 82 -10.51 4.31 -1.93
N PHE A 83 -11.49 3.73 -2.64
CA PHE A 83 -12.80 4.37 -2.80
C PHE A 83 -13.53 4.54 -1.48
N THR A 84 -13.47 3.53 -0.61
CA THR A 84 -14.09 3.58 0.72
C THR A 84 -13.46 4.70 1.57
N TYR A 85 -12.14 4.88 1.48
CA TYR A 85 -11.44 6.00 2.10
C TYR A 85 -11.94 7.35 1.58
N CYS A 86 -12.02 7.55 0.26
CA CYS A 86 -12.51 8.80 -0.32
C CYS A 86 -13.97 9.08 0.10
N SER A 87 -14.81 8.05 0.12
CA SER A 87 -16.20 8.18 0.55
C SER A 87 -16.31 8.56 2.02
N ILE A 88 -15.53 7.93 2.91
CA ILE A 88 -15.57 8.21 4.35
C ILE A 88 -15.07 9.62 4.62
N LEU A 89 -13.98 10.05 3.97
CA LEU A 89 -13.50 11.43 4.04
C LEU A 89 -14.57 12.43 3.63
N TYR A 90 -15.22 12.21 2.48
CA TYR A 90 -16.29 13.09 1.99
C TYR A 90 -17.45 13.18 3.00
N THR A 91 -17.95 12.04 3.48
CA THR A 91 -19.07 12.01 4.44
C THR A 91 -18.69 12.60 5.80
N GLY A 92 -17.46 12.36 6.26
CA GLY A 92 -16.94 12.84 7.52
C GLY A 92 -16.83 14.36 7.54
N ILE A 93 -16.25 14.93 6.48
CA ILE A 93 -16.16 16.37 6.28
C ILE A 93 -17.57 16.98 6.18
N GLY A 94 -18.48 16.37 5.40
CA GLY A 94 -19.87 16.83 5.29
C GLY A 94 -20.63 16.87 6.63
N LEU A 95 -20.38 15.89 7.51
CA LEU A 95 -20.95 15.87 8.87
C LEU A 95 -20.35 16.95 9.78
N LEU A 96 -19.03 17.16 9.71
CA LEU A 96 -18.33 18.25 10.43
C LEU A 96 -18.84 19.64 10.01
N LEU A 97 -19.28 19.80 8.76
CA LEU A 97 -19.74 21.08 8.24
C LEU A 97 -21.22 21.37 8.52
N ARG A 98 -22.05 20.32 8.68
CA ARG A 98 -23.45 20.40 9.10
C ARG A 98 -23.55 20.75 10.60
N GLU A 99 -23.15 21.97 10.94
CA GLU A 99 -23.52 22.63 12.20
C GLU A 99 -24.99 23.06 12.12
N THR A 100 -25.92 22.12 12.07
CA THR A 100 -27.32 22.41 12.35
C THR A 100 -27.71 21.76 13.67
N SER A 101 -27.67 22.63 14.69
CA SER A 101 -28.25 22.52 16.03
C SER A 101 -29.32 21.42 16.23
N LYS A 102 -29.21 20.72 17.38
CA LYS A 102 -30.28 20.00 18.16
C LYS A 102 -30.13 18.48 18.39
N THR A 103 -29.02 17.84 18.10
CA THR A 103 -28.68 16.48 18.59
C THR A 103 -27.48 16.53 19.54
N PRO A 104 -27.17 15.50 20.35
CA PRO A 104 -25.98 15.50 21.20
C PRO A 104 -24.72 15.47 20.31
N VAL A 105 -24.32 16.64 19.85
CA VAL A 105 -23.34 16.90 18.78
C VAL A 105 -21.98 16.27 19.09
N VAL A 106 -21.63 16.20 20.38
CA VAL A 106 -20.32 15.71 20.84
C VAL A 106 -20.13 14.22 20.54
N LEU A 107 -21.13 13.37 20.80
CA LEU A 107 -21.00 11.93 20.58
C LEU A 107 -20.89 11.59 19.09
N LEU A 108 -21.67 12.25 18.25
CA LEU A 108 -21.66 12.08 16.80
C LEU A 108 -20.33 12.59 16.18
N MET A 109 -19.80 13.71 16.66
CA MET A 109 -18.51 14.23 16.22
C MET A 109 -17.34 13.31 16.64
N ILE A 110 -17.38 12.76 17.86
CA ILE A 110 -16.35 11.81 18.33
C ILE A 110 -16.39 10.54 17.50
N GLU A 111 -17.58 9.95 17.28
CA GLU A 111 -17.74 8.74 16.47
C GLU A 111 -17.32 8.94 15.01
N GLY A 112 -17.71 10.08 14.42
CA GLY A 112 -17.30 10.46 13.06
C GLY A 112 -15.79 10.66 12.94
N SER A 113 -15.18 11.39 13.88
CA SER A 113 -13.73 11.62 13.89
C SER A 113 -12.94 10.33 14.07
N PHE A 114 -13.40 9.45 14.97
CA PHE A 114 -12.77 8.14 15.18
C PHE A 114 -12.86 7.25 13.95
N THR A 115 -14.01 7.25 13.27
CA THR A 115 -14.25 6.51 12.03
C THR A 115 -13.33 6.99 10.90
N ILE A 116 -13.23 8.31 10.71
CA ILE A 116 -12.34 8.92 9.72
C ILE A 116 -10.89 8.54 10.02
N PHE A 117 -10.44 8.72 11.27
CA PHE A 117 -9.07 8.41 11.67
C PHE A 117 -8.73 6.93 11.47
N SER A 118 -9.62 6.02 11.87
CA SER A 118 -9.43 4.57 11.71
C SER A 118 -9.33 4.17 10.24
N CYS A 119 -10.16 4.77 9.37
CA CYS A 119 -10.12 4.51 7.93
C CYS A 119 -8.83 5.04 7.29
N ILE A 120 -8.44 6.28 7.61
CA ILE A 120 -7.19 6.88 7.14
C ILE A 120 -6.01 6.01 7.57
N PHE A 121 -5.94 5.67 8.85
CA PHE A 121 -4.87 4.84 9.39
C PHE A 121 -4.80 3.50 8.65
N SER A 122 -5.93 2.81 8.50
CA SER A 122 -5.98 1.50 7.83
C SER A 122 -5.49 1.54 6.38
N VAL A 123 -5.93 2.52 5.59
CA VAL A 123 -5.54 2.63 4.17
C VAL A 123 -4.09 3.08 4.04
N VAL A 124 -3.64 4.06 4.84
CA VAL A 124 -2.24 4.49 4.84
C VAL A 124 -1.33 3.35 5.25
N THR A 125 -1.64 2.62 6.32
CA THR A 125 -0.87 1.44 6.75
C THR A 125 -0.77 0.40 5.64
N LEU A 126 -1.88 0.09 4.97
CA LEU A 126 -1.89 -0.82 3.83
C LEU A 126 -0.98 -0.35 2.70
N LEU A 127 -1.08 0.93 2.30
CA LEU A 127 -0.26 1.49 1.23
C LEU A 127 1.23 1.52 1.61
N VAL A 128 1.56 1.82 2.87
CA VAL A 128 2.94 1.78 3.37
C VAL A 128 3.52 0.38 3.22
N PHE A 129 2.82 -0.66 3.68
CA PHE A 129 3.32 -2.03 3.56
C PHE A 129 3.36 -2.51 2.11
N ALA A 130 2.35 -2.18 1.32
CA ALA A 130 2.32 -2.51 -0.11
C ALA A 130 3.47 -1.85 -0.88
N SER A 131 3.78 -0.57 -0.60
CA SER A 131 4.93 0.14 -1.18
C SER A 131 6.29 -0.45 -0.76
N GLY A 132 6.32 -1.27 0.29
CA GLY A 132 7.51 -1.98 0.74
C GLY A 132 8.00 -3.05 -0.23
N ILE A 133 7.12 -3.63 -1.05
CA ILE A 133 7.48 -4.63 -2.07
C ILE A 133 8.32 -4.01 -3.20
N PRO A 134 7.84 -2.99 -3.94
CA PRO A 134 8.62 -2.36 -5.00
C PRO A 134 9.91 -1.74 -4.45
N ALA A 135 9.88 -1.19 -3.23
CA ALA A 135 11.09 -0.67 -2.58
C ALA A 135 12.16 -1.77 -2.34
N ALA A 136 11.76 -2.94 -1.85
CA ALA A 136 12.68 -4.07 -1.64
C ALA A 136 13.23 -4.64 -2.97
N MET A 137 12.43 -4.65 -4.03
CA MET A 137 12.90 -5.05 -5.36
C MET A 137 13.87 -4.02 -5.96
N MET A 138 13.61 -2.73 -5.78
CA MET A 138 14.49 -1.67 -6.22
C MET A 138 15.84 -1.70 -5.47
N GLU A 139 15.81 -1.99 -4.17
CA GLU A 139 17.01 -2.24 -3.35
C GLU A 139 17.81 -3.41 -3.93
N THR A 140 17.16 -4.55 -4.19
CA THR A 140 17.77 -5.72 -4.82
C THR A 140 18.44 -5.36 -6.16
N ARG A 141 17.71 -4.66 -7.03
CA ARG A 141 18.22 -4.20 -8.33
C ARG A 141 19.48 -3.35 -8.17
N ASN A 142 19.44 -2.33 -7.32
CA ASN A 142 20.56 -1.42 -7.09
C ASN A 142 21.79 -2.17 -6.56
N THR A 143 21.58 -3.08 -5.62
CA THR A 143 22.63 -3.94 -5.07
C THR A 143 23.29 -4.80 -6.14
N PHE A 144 22.52 -5.49 -6.98
CA PHE A 144 23.09 -6.33 -8.05
C PHE A 144 23.70 -5.52 -9.20
N GLN A 145 23.19 -4.33 -9.49
CA GLN A 145 23.84 -3.40 -10.42
C GLN A 145 25.20 -2.94 -9.91
N GLN A 146 25.31 -2.61 -8.62
CA GLN A 146 26.58 -2.24 -7.99
C GLN A 146 27.56 -3.42 -8.00
N LEU A 147 27.09 -4.61 -7.64
CA LEU A 147 27.90 -5.84 -7.65
C LEU A 147 28.36 -6.22 -9.07
N TYR A 148 27.52 -6.05 -10.09
CA TYR A 148 27.92 -6.24 -11.49
C TYR A 148 29.06 -5.29 -11.88
N ARG A 149 28.95 -4.01 -11.49
CA ARG A 149 29.97 -3.00 -11.77
C ARG A 149 31.29 -3.31 -11.05
N SER A 150 31.25 -3.75 -9.79
CA SER A 150 32.46 -4.10 -9.06
C SER A 150 33.16 -5.31 -9.66
N ILE A 151 32.42 -6.36 -10.05
CA ILE A 151 32.99 -7.55 -10.71
C ILE A 151 33.70 -7.19 -12.02
N LEU A 152 33.12 -6.29 -12.83
CA LEU A 152 33.72 -5.83 -14.08
C LEU A 152 35.00 -5.00 -13.87
N LEU A 153 35.08 -4.23 -12.78
CA LEU A 153 36.22 -3.35 -12.49
C LEU A 153 37.37 -4.07 -11.79
N GLU A 154 37.05 -5.07 -10.95
CA GLU A 154 38.03 -5.80 -10.12
C GLU A 154 38.50 -7.12 -10.77
N ASP A 155 38.04 -7.42 -12.00
CA ASP A 155 38.39 -8.63 -12.78
C ASP A 155 38.28 -9.93 -11.97
N ILE A 156 37.20 -10.02 -11.18
CA ILE A 156 36.98 -11.15 -10.27
C ILE A 156 36.59 -12.39 -11.08
N SER A 157 37.30 -13.49 -10.88
CA SER A 157 37.08 -14.78 -11.56
C SER A 157 35.76 -15.45 -11.15
N ILE A 158 34.65 -14.97 -11.72
CA ILE A 158 33.32 -15.55 -11.57
C ILE A 158 32.94 -16.24 -12.89
N SER A 159 32.19 -17.34 -12.81
CA SER A 159 31.63 -17.99 -13.99
C SER A 159 30.79 -17.00 -14.81
N GLU A 160 31.01 -16.94 -16.13
CA GLU A 160 30.24 -16.10 -17.06
C GLU A 160 28.72 -16.25 -16.90
N LYS A 161 28.26 -17.47 -16.59
CA LYS A 161 26.84 -17.74 -16.32
C LYS A 161 26.31 -16.95 -15.13
N HIS A 162 27.09 -16.85 -14.04
CA HIS A 162 26.70 -16.05 -12.88
C HIS A 162 26.75 -14.55 -13.18
N ILE A 163 27.74 -14.09 -13.95
CA ILE A 163 27.84 -12.69 -14.39
C ILE A 163 26.60 -12.28 -15.20
N CYS A 164 26.18 -13.12 -16.15
CA CYS A 164 24.98 -12.90 -16.94
C CYS A 164 23.71 -12.85 -16.06
N LEU A 165 23.59 -13.73 -15.08
CA LEU A 165 22.48 -13.74 -14.14
C LEU A 165 22.43 -12.49 -13.24
N ILE A 166 23.59 -12.05 -12.74
CA ILE A 166 23.73 -10.81 -11.95
C ILE A 166 23.30 -9.60 -12.78
N ARG A 167 23.77 -9.53 -14.03
CA ARG A 167 23.38 -8.47 -14.96
C ARG A 167 21.87 -8.46 -15.19
N ALA A 168 21.28 -9.61 -15.48
CA ALA A 168 19.84 -9.75 -15.67
C ALA A 168 19.04 -9.28 -14.44
N LEU A 169 19.48 -9.60 -13.23
CA LEU A 169 18.87 -9.12 -11.98
C LEU A 169 18.99 -7.60 -11.83
N GLY A 170 20.14 -7.01 -12.18
CA GLY A 170 20.34 -5.57 -12.14
C GLY A 170 19.53 -4.80 -13.21
N GLU A 171 19.22 -5.44 -14.34
CA GLU A 171 18.43 -4.84 -15.41
C GLU A 171 16.92 -5.06 -15.23
N THR A 172 16.49 -6.00 -14.37
CA THR A 172 15.08 -6.30 -14.15
C THR A 172 14.34 -5.11 -13.50
N GLU A 173 13.22 -4.70 -14.09
CA GLU A 173 12.37 -3.65 -13.52
C GLU A 173 11.65 -4.12 -12.26
N PRO A 174 11.55 -3.25 -11.23
CA PRO A 174 10.83 -3.60 -10.00
C PRO A 174 9.34 -3.79 -10.31
N PHE A 175 8.75 -4.83 -9.72
CA PHE A 175 7.32 -5.07 -9.81
C PHE A 175 6.57 -4.13 -8.85
N TYR A 176 5.59 -3.42 -9.39
CA TYR A 176 4.70 -2.56 -8.63
C TYR A 176 3.36 -3.26 -8.42
N LEU A 177 2.85 -3.21 -7.19
CA LEU A 177 1.45 -3.56 -6.93
C LEU A 177 0.55 -2.50 -7.55
N THR A 178 -0.61 -2.91 -8.04
CA THR A 178 -1.56 -2.03 -8.70
C THR A 178 -2.93 -2.07 -8.02
N ALA A 179 -3.60 -0.92 -7.96
CA ALA A 179 -5.03 -0.86 -7.67
C ALA A 179 -5.78 -0.83 -9.01
N TRP A 180 -6.38 -1.97 -9.38
CA TRP A 180 -7.09 -2.17 -10.65
C TRP A 180 -6.28 -1.65 -11.87
N ASN A 181 -4.95 -1.81 -11.91
CA ASN A 181 -4.09 -1.24 -12.98
C ASN A 181 -4.15 0.29 -13.19
N PHE A 182 -4.94 1.04 -12.41
CA PHE A 182 -5.06 2.51 -12.52
C PHE A 182 -4.01 3.22 -11.68
N PHE A 183 -3.77 2.73 -10.47
CA PHE A 183 -2.81 3.33 -9.55
C PHE A 183 -1.69 2.35 -9.26
N GLN A 184 -0.45 2.79 -9.47
CA GLN A 184 0.72 2.09 -8.97
C GLN A 184 0.87 2.42 -7.48
N ILE A 185 0.98 1.38 -6.65
CA ILE A 185 1.13 1.53 -5.21
C ILE A 185 2.61 1.77 -4.90
N ASP A 186 2.96 3.04 -4.81
CA ASP A 186 4.26 3.51 -4.38
C ASP A 186 4.12 4.51 -3.23
N LYS A 187 5.25 5.01 -2.72
CA LYS A 187 5.23 6.06 -1.70
C LYS A 187 4.63 7.36 -2.23
N GLY A 188 4.75 7.62 -3.54
CA GLY A 188 4.18 8.79 -4.20
C GLY A 188 2.65 8.83 -4.09
N LEU A 189 1.99 7.69 -4.28
CA LEU A 189 0.53 7.56 -4.16
C LEU A 189 0.03 7.95 -2.76
N ILE A 190 0.78 7.62 -1.70
CA ILE A 190 0.45 8.00 -0.32
C ILE A 190 0.45 9.52 -0.16
N PHE A 191 1.50 10.18 -0.66
CA PHE A 191 1.59 11.65 -0.61
C PHE A 191 0.52 12.32 -1.48
N ASN A 192 0.21 11.75 -2.64
CA ASN A 192 -0.84 12.25 -3.52
C ASN A 192 -2.22 12.12 -2.86
N LEU A 193 -2.53 10.99 -2.22
CA LEU A 193 -3.76 10.81 -1.46
C LEU A 193 -3.87 11.79 -0.30
N PHE A 194 -2.79 11.97 0.46
CA PHE A 194 -2.75 12.93 1.56
C PHE A 194 -2.93 14.37 1.06
N GLY A 195 -2.22 14.77 0.01
CA GLY A 195 -2.32 16.10 -0.60
C GLY A 195 -3.70 16.36 -1.20
N ALA A 196 -4.29 15.36 -1.86
CA ALA A 196 -5.65 15.45 -2.39
C ALA A 196 -6.70 15.59 -1.28
N ALA A 197 -6.58 14.81 -0.20
CA ALA A 197 -7.46 14.92 0.96
C ALA A 197 -7.36 16.31 1.62
N LEU A 198 -6.13 16.82 1.81
CA LEU A 198 -5.90 18.13 2.41
C LEU A 198 -6.44 19.26 1.50
N SER A 199 -6.18 19.19 0.20
CA SER A 199 -6.71 20.15 -0.79
C SER A 199 -8.23 20.14 -0.80
N PHE A 200 -8.84 18.96 -0.75
CA PHE A 200 -10.29 18.80 -0.66
C PHE A 200 -10.84 19.42 0.63
N CYS A 201 -10.23 19.16 1.79
CA CYS A 201 -10.61 19.81 3.05
C CYS A 201 -10.57 21.34 2.95
N ILE A 202 -9.51 21.91 2.38
CA ILE A 202 -9.36 23.36 2.22
C ILE A 202 -10.46 23.92 1.32
N LEU A 203 -10.70 23.32 0.15
CA LEU A 203 -11.73 23.76 -0.79
C LEU A 203 -13.12 23.79 -0.13
N VAL A 204 -13.43 22.76 0.65
CA VAL A 204 -14.71 22.67 1.33
C VAL A 204 -14.83 23.72 2.46
N MET A 205 -13.76 23.98 3.22
CA MET A 205 -13.75 25.08 4.19
C MET A 205 -13.95 26.44 3.53
N GLN A 206 -13.33 26.66 2.37
CA GLN A 206 -13.48 27.90 1.59
C GLN A 206 -14.91 28.07 1.06
N LEU A 207 -15.52 27.02 0.50
CA LEU A 207 -16.91 27.05 0.04
C LEU A 207 -17.87 27.44 1.18
N LYS A 208 -17.70 26.85 2.38
CA LYS A 208 -18.50 27.23 3.56
C LYS A 208 -18.28 28.69 3.98
N SER A 209 -17.05 29.19 3.89
CA SER A 209 -16.76 30.60 4.24
C SER A 209 -17.44 31.61 3.31
N VAL A 210 -17.63 31.25 2.03
CA VAL A 210 -18.35 32.07 1.04
C VAL A 210 -19.85 32.05 1.31
N GLU A 211 -20.44 30.88 1.60
CA GLU A 211 -21.87 30.79 1.96
C GLU A 211 -22.23 31.60 3.22
N LEU A 212 -21.32 31.73 4.19
CA LEU A 212 -21.51 32.61 5.35
C LEU A 212 -21.28 34.10 5.04
N GLY A 213 -20.56 34.43 3.97
CA GLY A 213 -20.33 35.79 3.51
C GLY A 213 -21.55 36.43 2.84
N ASP A 214 -22.34 35.62 2.12
CA ASP A 214 -23.56 36.06 1.43
C ASP A 214 -24.79 36.21 2.35
N LEU A 215 -24.64 35.87 3.64
CA LEU A 215 -25.67 35.97 4.68
C LEU A 215 -25.50 37.21 5.61
N LYS A 216 -24.60 38.13 5.27
CA LYS A 216 -24.43 39.45 5.93
C LYS A 216 -24.89 40.57 5.02
#